data_AF-A0A1B6M3L6-F1
#
_entry.id   AF-A0A1B6M3L6-F1
#
_cell.length_a   1.000
_cell.length_b   1.000
_cell.length_c   1.000
_cell.angle_alpha   90.00
_cell.angle_beta   90.00
_cell.angle_gamma   90.00
#
_symmetry.space_group_name_H-M   'P 1'
#
loop_
_entity.id
_entity.type
_entity.pdbx_description
1 polymer ?
#
loop_
_entity_poly.entity_id
_entity_poly.type
_entity_poly.pdbx_seq_one_letter_code
_entity_poly.pdbx_strand_id
1 'polypeptide(L)'
;AKPKDEERPKIFKRLIPADVLRDFPGVCFASTRCATIEPGHSWDLSPFCGRSTCVQESKESPRLLELVEDCGPLPKANPKCKLSEKTNKTAPFPNCCPQFDCEAGVKLEYPEIPNAAPNNAGAAAAGAVNKGSKE
;
A
#
# COMPACT_ATOMS: atom_id res chain seq x y z
N ALA A 1 -10.31 -20.96 24.73
CA ALA A 1 -8.98 -20.36 24.48
C ALA A 1 -9.07 -19.51 23.22
N LYS A 2 -8.88 -18.19 23.32
CA LYS A 2 -8.73 -17.33 22.13
C LYS A 2 -7.29 -17.50 21.63
N PRO A 3 -7.04 -17.71 20.33
CA PRO A 3 -5.67 -17.78 19.84
C PRO A 3 -4.99 -16.45 20.16
N LYS A 4 -3.77 -16.53 20.70
CA LYS A 4 -2.92 -15.36 20.90
C LYS A 4 -2.77 -14.69 19.54
N ASP A 5 -3.14 -13.41 19.46
CA ASP A 5 -2.80 -12.50 18.36
C ASP A 5 -1.27 -12.34 18.31
N GLU A 6 -0.56 -13.40 17.93
CA GLU A 6 0.81 -13.31 17.47
C GLU A 6 0.78 -12.70 16.07
N GLU A 7 0.89 -11.36 16.06
CA GLU A 7 1.84 -10.67 15.17
C GLU A 7 1.63 -10.83 13.66
N ARG A 8 0.40 -10.90 13.16
CA ARG A 8 0.17 -10.65 11.73
C ARG A 8 0.36 -9.16 11.44
N PRO A 9 1.22 -8.76 10.48
CA PRO A 9 1.36 -7.36 10.08
C PRO A 9 0.00 -6.77 9.72
N LYS A 10 -0.35 -5.64 10.33
CA LYS A 10 -1.64 -4.98 10.10
C LYS A 10 -1.71 -4.54 8.65
N ILE A 11 -2.59 -5.15 7.86
CA ILE A 11 -2.83 -4.74 6.48
C ILE A 11 -3.42 -3.34 6.49
N PHE A 12 -2.75 -2.44 5.79
CA PHE A 12 -3.19 -1.07 5.63
C PHE A 12 -4.09 -0.99 4.41
N LYS A 13 -5.21 -0.28 4.53
CA LYS A 13 -6.18 -0.09 3.46
C LYS A 13 -6.38 1.40 3.20
N ARG A 14 -6.35 1.79 1.94
CA ARG A 14 -6.65 3.17 1.53
C ARG A 14 -7.34 3.19 0.17
N LEU A 15 -8.27 4.12 0.01
CA LEU A 15 -8.85 4.45 -1.28
C LEU A 15 -8.07 5.62 -1.87
N ILE A 16 -7.61 5.47 -3.11
CA ILE A 16 -7.04 6.55 -3.90
C ILE A 16 -7.90 6.74 -5.15
N PRO A 17 -7.91 7.92 -5.78
CA PRO A 17 -8.46 8.07 -7.13
C PRO A 17 -7.77 7.07 -8.06
N ALA A 18 -8.54 6.30 -8.84
CA ALA A 18 -7.95 5.42 -9.83
C ALA A 18 -7.36 6.24 -10.97
N ASP A 19 -6.23 5.80 -11.51
CA ASP A 19 -5.79 6.24 -12.82
C ASP A 19 -6.78 5.69 -13.86
N VAL A 20 -7.23 6.56 -14.76
CA VAL A 20 -8.19 6.20 -15.82
C VAL A 20 -7.65 6.75 -17.13
N LEU A 21 -7.57 5.90 -18.14
CA LEU A 21 -7.15 6.33 -19.48
C LEU A 21 -8.31 7.01 -20.20
N ARG A 22 -7.99 8.03 -21.00
CA ARG A 22 -8.99 8.79 -21.78
C ARG A 22 -9.89 7.89 -22.62
N ASP A 23 -9.31 6.89 -23.26
CA ASP A 23 -10.01 5.99 -24.18
C ASP A 23 -10.78 4.88 -23.45
N PHE A 24 -10.56 4.71 -22.14
CA PHE A 24 -11.16 3.65 -21.33
C PHE A 24 -11.70 4.21 -20.00
N PRO A 25 -12.72 5.08 -20.02
CA PRO A 25 -13.19 5.80 -18.82
C PRO A 25 -13.86 4.91 -17.76
N GLY A 26 -14.28 3.70 -18.12
CA GLY A 26 -15.02 2.77 -17.24
C GLY A 26 -14.16 1.73 -16.51
N VAL A 27 -12.84 1.81 -16.62
CA VAL A 27 -11.90 0.85 -16.03
C VAL A 27 -10.74 1.56 -15.37
N CYS A 28 -10.16 0.94 -14.33
CA CYS A 28 -8.95 1.44 -13.70
C CYS A 28 -7.73 1.07 -14.55
N PHE A 29 -6.69 1.89 -14.55
CA PHE A 29 -5.41 1.58 -15.17
C PHE A 29 -4.39 1.13 -14.11
N ALA A 30 -3.99 -0.14 -14.18
CA ALA A 30 -2.97 -0.73 -13.33
C ALA A 30 -1.57 -0.45 -13.89
N SER A 31 -0.93 0.63 -13.42
CA SER A 31 0.41 1.03 -13.88
C SER A 31 1.47 -0.06 -13.70
N THR A 32 1.43 -0.82 -12.61
CA THR A 32 2.34 -1.96 -12.33
C THR A 32 2.19 -3.12 -13.31
N ARG A 33 1.08 -3.20 -14.04
CA ARG A 33 0.81 -4.23 -15.06
C ARG A 33 0.73 -3.69 -16.48
N CYS A 34 0.73 -2.37 -16.66
CA CYS A 34 0.44 -1.72 -17.94
C CYS A 34 -0.87 -2.26 -18.58
N ALA A 35 -1.94 -2.37 -17.78
CA ALA A 35 -3.20 -2.97 -18.20
C ALA A 35 -4.40 -2.26 -17.59
N THR A 36 -5.55 -2.35 -18.26
CA THR A 36 -6.84 -1.90 -17.72
C THR A 36 -7.52 -3.01 -16.92
N ILE A 37 -8.21 -2.65 -15.84
CA ILE A 37 -8.85 -3.57 -14.90
C ILE A 37 -10.29 -3.10 -14.65
N GLU A 38 -11.25 -4.00 -14.83
CA GLU A 38 -12.66 -3.71 -14.61
C GLU A 38 -13.00 -3.54 -13.11
N PRO A 39 -14.02 -2.73 -12.77
CA PRO A 39 -14.51 -2.64 -11.40
C PRO A 39 -14.82 -4.01 -10.80
N GLY A 40 -14.44 -4.21 -9.53
CA GLY A 40 -14.56 -5.47 -8.80
C GLY A 40 -13.35 -6.41 -8.95
N HIS A 41 -12.44 -6.16 -9.88
CA HIS A 41 -11.25 -6.99 -10.07
C HIS A 41 -10.03 -6.44 -9.34
N SER A 42 -9.17 -7.35 -8.88
CA SER A 42 -7.94 -7.05 -8.16
C SER A 42 -6.69 -7.42 -8.96
N TRP A 43 -5.60 -6.72 -8.67
CA TRP A 43 -4.28 -7.04 -9.19
C TRP A 43 -3.21 -6.91 -8.12
N ASP A 44 -2.13 -7.66 -8.31
CA ASP A 44 -0.93 -7.57 -7.48
C ASP A 44 -0.08 -6.35 -7.86
N LEU A 45 0.50 -5.70 -6.85
CA LEU A 45 1.31 -4.47 -7.01
C LEU A 45 2.82 -4.74 -7.20
N SER A 46 3.23 -5.98 -7.46
CA SER A 46 4.62 -6.35 -7.71
C SER A 46 5.31 -5.35 -8.65
N PRO A 47 6.51 -4.86 -8.30
CA PRO A 47 7.41 -5.37 -7.25
C PRO A 47 7.11 -4.88 -5.82
N PHE A 48 6.05 -4.09 -5.61
CA PHE A 48 5.62 -3.68 -4.28
C PHE A 48 4.78 -4.77 -3.60
N CYS A 49 4.91 -4.91 -2.28
CA CYS A 49 4.09 -5.85 -1.52
C CYS A 49 2.71 -5.25 -1.22
N GLY A 50 1.78 -5.50 -2.13
CA GLY A 50 0.41 -5.02 -1.99
C GLY A 50 -0.51 -5.59 -3.06
N ARG A 51 -1.80 -5.31 -2.89
CA ARG A 51 -2.86 -5.62 -3.85
C ARG A 51 -3.71 -4.39 -4.04
N SER A 52 -4.11 -4.15 -5.28
CA SER A 52 -5.10 -3.14 -5.60
C SER A 52 -6.37 -3.77 -6.13
N THR A 53 -7.49 -3.07 -5.95
CA THR A 53 -8.79 -3.45 -6.49
C THR A 53 -9.44 -2.23 -7.12
N CYS A 54 -9.95 -2.39 -8.33
CA CYS A 54 -10.71 -1.35 -9.00
C CYS A 54 -12.10 -1.29 -8.38
N VAL A 55 -12.51 -0.14 -7.86
CA VAL A 55 -13.82 0.01 -7.23
C VAL A 55 -14.52 1.24 -7.79
N GLN A 56 -15.85 1.16 -7.90
CA GLN A 56 -16.67 2.32 -8.22
C GLN A 56 -17.05 3.02 -6.92
N GLU A 57 -16.96 4.35 -6.88
CA GLU A 57 -17.24 5.14 -5.67
C GLU A 57 -18.68 4.93 -5.15
N SER A 58 -19.64 4.89 -6.08
CA SER A 58 -21.03 4.51 -5.81
C SER A 58 -21.68 4.00 -7.11
N LYS A 59 -22.92 3.49 -7.04
CA LYS A 59 -23.63 3.04 -8.25
C LYS A 59 -23.99 4.19 -9.20
N GLU A 60 -24.11 5.40 -8.65
CA GLU A 60 -24.53 6.62 -9.35
C GLU A 60 -23.34 7.48 -9.81
N SER A 61 -22.13 7.22 -9.28
CA SER A 61 -20.91 7.98 -9.62
C SER A 61 -20.10 7.24 -10.69
N PRO A 62 -19.70 7.89 -11.80
CA PRO A 62 -18.77 7.29 -12.75
C PRO A 62 -17.34 7.26 -12.23
N ARG A 63 -17.08 7.81 -11.03
CA ARG A 63 -15.75 7.90 -10.46
C ARG A 63 -15.25 6.53 -10.02
N LEU A 64 -14.06 6.19 -10.50
CA LEU A 64 -13.32 5.01 -10.09
C LEU A 64 -12.30 5.36 -9.01
N LEU A 65 -12.19 4.47 -8.04
CA LEU A 65 -11.18 4.48 -7.00
C LEU A 65 -10.37 3.18 -7.09
N GLU A 66 -9.16 3.25 -6.58
CA GLU A 66 -8.32 2.08 -6.36
C GLU A 66 -8.25 1.83 -4.85
N LEU A 67 -8.78 0.69 -4.42
CA LEU A 67 -8.60 0.20 -3.06
C LEU A 67 -7.24 -0.49 -2.97
N VAL A 68 -6.28 0.21 -2.38
CA VAL A 68 -4.94 -0.29 -2.14
C VAL A 68 -4.88 -0.95 -0.77
N GLU A 69 -4.48 -2.22 -0.75
CA GLU A 69 -4.15 -3.00 0.43
C GLU A 69 -2.64 -3.28 0.43
N ASP A 70 -1.91 -2.73 1.38
CA ASP A 70 -0.46 -2.88 1.47
C ASP A 70 0.00 -3.13 2.93
N CYS A 71 1.31 -3.22 3.15
CA CYS A 71 1.88 -3.49 4.46
C CYS A 71 1.89 -2.27 5.40
N GLY A 72 1.42 -1.12 4.95
CA GLY A 72 1.48 0.15 5.69
C GLY A 72 2.88 0.78 5.74
N PRO A 73 3.02 1.88 6.49
CA PRO A 73 4.30 2.54 6.65
C PRO A 73 5.29 1.63 7.38
N LEU A 74 6.56 1.73 6.99
CA LEU A 74 7.63 1.08 7.74
C LEU A 74 7.77 1.74 9.11
N PRO A 75 8.18 0.98 10.14
CA PRO A 75 8.44 1.54 11.45
C PRO A 75 9.59 2.55 11.39
N LYS A 76 9.62 3.47 12.35
CA LYS A 76 10.77 4.34 12.58
C LYS A 76 12.01 3.49 12.86
N ALA A 77 13.17 3.96 12.41
CA ALA A 77 14.43 3.25 12.61
C ALA A 77 14.67 3.02 14.10
N ASN A 78 14.86 1.76 14.49
CA ASN A 78 15.16 1.35 15.85
C ASN A 78 16.34 0.38 15.81
N PRO A 79 17.50 0.70 16.41
CA PRO A 79 18.69 -0.17 16.37
C PRO A 79 18.49 -1.51 17.08
N LYS A 80 17.47 -1.62 17.94
CA LYS A 80 17.11 -2.85 18.68
C LYS A 80 16.11 -3.74 17.95
N CYS A 81 15.75 -3.40 16.72
CA CYS A 81 14.86 -4.18 15.87
C CYS A 81 15.49 -4.36 14.50
N LYS A 82 15.44 -5.57 13.96
CA LYS A 82 15.95 -5.90 12.62
C LYS A 82 14.86 -6.54 11.77
N LEU A 83 14.98 -6.43 10.45
CA LEU A 83 14.13 -7.19 9.54
C LEU A 83 14.36 -8.68 9.79
N SER A 84 13.28 -9.42 10.04
CA SER A 84 13.31 -10.85 10.29
C SER A 84 13.72 -11.62 9.04
N GLU A 85 14.54 -12.67 9.22
CA GLU A 85 14.89 -13.62 8.17
C GLU A 85 13.67 -14.40 7.64
N LYS A 86 12.56 -14.39 8.40
CA LYS A 86 11.27 -14.95 7.97
C LYS A 86 10.59 -14.11 6.89
N THR A 87 11.05 -12.88 6.65
CA THR A 87 10.47 -12.00 5.64
C THR A 87 10.82 -12.49 4.24
N ASN A 88 9.82 -12.98 3.51
CA ASN A 88 9.97 -13.34 2.10
C ASN A 88 9.40 -12.25 1.17
N LYS A 89 10.23 -11.29 0.77
CA LYS A 89 9.81 -10.12 -0.04
C LYS A 89 9.24 -10.47 -1.42
N THR A 90 9.49 -11.68 -1.94
CA THR A 90 8.99 -12.11 -3.26
C THR A 90 7.72 -12.95 -3.16
N ALA A 91 7.24 -13.24 -1.94
CA ALA A 91 5.99 -13.95 -1.76
C ALA A 91 4.79 -13.11 -2.23
N PRO A 92 3.66 -13.72 -2.60
CA PRO A 92 2.44 -12.97 -2.88
C PRO A 92 1.95 -12.22 -1.64
N PHE A 93 1.40 -11.02 -1.83
CA PHE A 93 0.73 -10.28 -0.77
C PHE A 93 -0.41 -11.11 -0.15
N PRO A 94 -0.53 -11.18 1.20
CA PRO A 94 0.16 -10.36 2.22
C PRO A 94 1.47 -10.93 2.77
N ASN A 95 1.93 -12.06 2.26
CA ASN A 95 3.05 -12.79 2.86
C ASN A 95 4.43 -12.16 2.58
N CYS A 96 4.50 -11.22 1.65
CA CYS A 96 5.70 -10.40 1.43
C CYS A 96 5.87 -9.25 2.44
N CYS A 97 4.90 -9.04 3.35
CA CYS A 97 5.01 -7.94 4.30
C CYS A 97 6.19 -8.12 5.25
N PRO A 98 6.91 -7.03 5.57
CA PRO A 98 8.08 -7.09 6.43
C PRO A 98 7.70 -7.51 7.84
N GLN A 99 8.42 -8.49 8.37
CA GLN A 99 8.37 -8.90 9.77
C GLN A 99 9.66 -8.44 10.44
N PHE A 100 9.58 -8.04 11.70
CA PHE A 100 10.73 -7.51 12.44
C PHE A 100 10.95 -8.28 13.72
N ASP A 101 12.19 -8.70 13.96
CA ASP A 101 12.59 -9.28 15.23
C ASP A 101 13.21 -8.19 16.10
N CYS A 102 12.64 -7.95 17.28
CA CYS A 102 13.10 -6.95 18.25
C CYS A 102 13.65 -7.59 19.53
N GLU A 103 14.57 -6.89 20.21
CA GLU A 103 14.99 -7.26 21.57
C GLU A 103 13.79 -7.30 22.53
N ALA A 104 13.90 -8.11 23.59
CA ALA A 104 12.80 -8.31 24.54
C ALA A 104 12.31 -6.98 25.16
N GLY A 105 11.00 -6.75 25.09
CA GLY A 105 10.36 -5.54 25.61
C GLY A 105 10.43 -4.32 24.69
N VAL A 106 11.13 -4.40 23.56
CA VAL A 106 11.17 -3.32 22.56
C VAL A 106 9.96 -3.43 21.65
N LYS A 107 9.26 -2.31 21.45
CA LYS A 107 8.16 -2.20 20.49
C LYS A 107 8.56 -1.25 19.36
N LEU A 108 8.12 -1.57 18.15
CA LEU A 108 8.29 -0.68 17.01
C LEU A 108 7.33 0.50 17.11
N GLU A 109 7.85 1.69 16.87
CA GLU A 109 7.05 2.88 16.65
C GLU A 109 6.83 3.08 15.17
N TYR A 110 5.59 3.37 14.78
CA TYR A 110 5.24 3.67 13.40
C TYR A 110 5.03 5.18 13.22
N PRO A 111 5.34 5.74 12.05
CA PRO A 111 4.95 7.10 11.72
C PRO A 111 3.43 7.27 11.88
N GLU A 112 3.01 8.43 12.38
CA GLU A 112 1.60 8.80 12.33
C GLU A 112 1.21 9.01 10.87
N ILE A 113 0.16 8.32 10.45
CA ILE A 113 -0.41 8.52 9.13
C ILE A 113 -1.42 9.65 9.28
N PRO A 114 -1.23 10.79 8.58
CA PRO A 114 -2.24 11.83 8.55
C PRO A 114 -3.55 11.18 8.12
N ASN A 115 -4.58 11.29 8.96
CA ASN A 115 -5.88 10.74 8.63
C ASN A 115 -6.35 11.49 7.37
N ALA A 116 -6.31 10.82 6.21
CA ALA A 116 -6.88 11.38 5.01
C ALA A 116 -8.37 11.52 5.29
N ALA A 117 -8.81 12.74 5.57
CA ALA A 117 -10.23 13.04 5.62
C ALA A 117 -10.84 12.50 4.31
N PRO A 118 -12.01 11.83 4.36
CA PRO A 118 -12.71 11.58 3.13
C PRO A 118 -12.97 12.97 2.54
N ASN A 119 -12.74 13.12 1.23
CA ASN A 119 -12.94 14.36 0.48
C ASN A 119 -11.75 15.34 0.53
N ASN A 120 -10.71 15.05 -0.26
CA ASN A 120 -10.17 15.98 -1.27
C ASN A 120 -9.03 15.26 -2.02
N ALA A 121 -9.34 14.79 -3.23
CA ALA A 121 -8.34 14.28 -4.14
C ALA A 121 -7.47 15.44 -4.63
N GLY A 122 -6.17 15.35 -4.40
CA GLY A 122 -5.21 16.30 -4.94
C GLY A 122 -3.84 16.20 -4.28
N ALA A 123 -2.97 15.38 -4.87
CA ALA A 123 -1.51 15.45 -4.77
C ALA A 123 -0.86 15.42 -3.38
N ALA A 124 -0.44 14.22 -2.93
CA ALA A 124 0.71 14.11 -2.03
C ALA A 124 1.36 12.72 -2.13
N ALA A 125 2.16 12.51 -3.17
CA ALA A 125 3.38 11.67 -3.12
C ALA A 125 4.06 11.67 -4.50
N ALA A 126 4.51 12.84 -4.98
CA ALA A 126 5.59 12.89 -5.97
C ALA A 126 6.90 12.97 -5.17
N GLY A 127 7.78 11.98 -5.36
CA GLY A 127 9.02 11.83 -4.62
C GLY A 127 9.93 13.05 -4.69
N ALA A 128 10.61 13.31 -3.57
CA ALA A 128 11.72 14.23 -3.51
C ALA A 128 12.85 13.73 -4.41
N VAL A 129 13.02 14.34 -5.59
CA VAL A 129 14.24 14.22 -6.39
C VAL A 129 15.24 15.23 -5.83
N ASN A 130 16.22 14.73 -5.08
CA ASN A 130 17.34 15.54 -4.60
C ASN A 130 18.25 15.84 -5.80
N LYS A 131 18.29 17.10 -6.24
CA LYS A 131 19.12 17.57 -7.36
C LYS A 131 20.54 17.87 -6.84
N GLY A 132 21.43 16.90 -6.94
CA GLY A 132 22.87 17.08 -6.76
C GLY A 132 23.53 17.37 -8.11
N SER A 133 23.79 18.65 -8.41
CA SER A 133 24.67 19.06 -9.50
C SER A 133 26.12 18.80 -9.13
N LYS A 134 26.85 18.09 -10.00
CA LYS A 134 28.30 18.03 -10.00
C LYS A 134 28.76 18.10 -11.46
N GLU A 135 29.31 19.24 -11.84
CA GLU A 135 30.26 19.43 -12.94
C GLU A 135 31.41 20.26 -12.38
#